data_AF-A0AAW7M0J1-F1
#
_entry.id   AF-A0AAW7M0J1-F1
#
_cell.length_a   1.000
_cell.length_b   1.000
_cell.length_c   1.000
_cell.angle_alpha   90.00
_cell.angle_beta   90.00
_cell.angle_gamma   90.00
#
_symmetry.space_group_name_H-M   'P 1'
#
loop_
_entity.id
_entity.type
_entity.pdbx_description
1 polymer ?
#
loop_
_entity_poly.entity_id
_entity_poly.type
_entity_poly.pdbx_seq_one_letter_code
_entity_poly.pdbx_strand_id
1 'polypeptide(L)' 'MGEQSVTDTRHYRFEQIRARELARGASEDEAARIAAETVDKVAEEASDS' A
#
# COMPACT_ATOMS: atom_id res chain seq x y z
N MET A 1 4.56 -21.63 3.74
CA MET A 1 3.28 -20.90 3.73
C MET A 1 3.54 -19.45 4.15
N GLY A 2 4.19 -18.64 3.31
CA GLY A 2 4.64 -17.30 3.70
C GLY A 2 4.34 -16.21 2.66
N GLU A 3 4.44 -16.53 1.37
CA GLU A 3 4.30 -15.53 0.30
C GLU A 3 2.86 -15.08 0.06
N GLN A 4 1.86 -15.97 0.20
CA GLN A 4 0.44 -15.59 0.02
C GLN A 4 -0.02 -14.57 1.06
N SER A 5 0.41 -14.70 2.31
CA SER A 5 0.03 -13.80 3.41
C SER A 5 0.64 -12.41 3.24
N VAL A 6 1.86 -12.32 2.71
CA VAL A 6 2.57 -11.05 2.48
C VAL A 6 1.95 -10.30 1.30
N THR A 7 1.63 -10.99 0.20
CA THR A 7 0.96 -10.39 -0.97
C THR A 7 -0.44 -9.90 -0.63
N ASP A 8 -1.19 -10.67 0.18
CA ASP A 8 -2.52 -10.28 0.66
C ASP A 8 -2.44 -9.02 1.55
N THR A 9 -1.44 -8.97 2.43
CA THR A 9 -1.17 -7.78 3.27
C THR A 9 -0.76 -6.57 2.44
N ARG A 10 0.00 -6.77 1.35
CA ARG A 10 0.46 -5.70 0.46
C ARG A 10 -0.70 -5.07 -0.30
N HIS A 11 -1.55 -5.90 -0.93
CA HIS A 11 -2.71 -5.45 -1.67
C HIS A 11 -3.73 -4.77 -0.75
N TYR A 12 -3.99 -5.37 0.42
CA TYR A 12 -4.90 -4.80 1.40
C TYR A 12 -4.45 -3.42 1.91
N ARG A 13 -3.15 -3.26 2.20
CA ARG A 13 -2.58 -1.95 2.58
C ARG A 13 -2.67 -0.94 1.44
N PHE A 14 -2.40 -1.37 0.21
CA PHE A 14 -2.53 -0.51 -0.98
C PHE A 14 -3.96 0.03 -1.10
N GLU A 15 -4.97 -0.84 -1.02
CA GLU A 15 -6.38 -0.43 -1.12
C GLU A 15 -6.80 0.50 0.02
N GLN A 16 -6.35 0.25 1.26
CA GLN A 16 -6.62 1.15 2.38
C GLN A 16 -6.03 2.55 2.18
N ILE A 17 -4.78 2.63 1.72
CA ILE A 17 -4.10 3.92 1.51
C ILE A 17 -4.76 4.66 0.36
N ARG A 18 -5.04 3.96 -0.76
CA ARG A 18 -5.76 4.53 -1.89
C ARG A 18 -7.12 5.10 -1.48
N ALA A 19 -7.91 4.36 -0.71
CA ALA A 19 -9.22 4.82 -0.23
C ALA A 19 -9.12 6.05 0.69
N ARG A 20 -8.08 6.12 1.54
CA ARG A 20 -7.84 7.29 2.40
C ARG A 20 -7.47 8.54 1.61
N GLU A 21 -6.62 8.41 0.59
CA GLU A 21 -6.22 9.53 -0.25
C GLU A 21 -7.37 10.02 -1.13
N LEU A 22 -8.18 9.11 -1.67
CA LEU A 22 -9.44 9.47 -2.35
C LEU A 22 -10.39 10.24 -1.41
N ALA A 23 -10.52 9.82 -0.15
CA ALA A 23 -11.36 10.52 0.83
C ALA A 23 -10.81 11.90 1.21
N ARG A 24 -9.50 12.14 1.03
CA ARG A 24 -8.87 13.46 1.17
C ARG A 24 -9.04 14.36 -0.05
N GLY A 25 -9.61 13.84 -1.13
CA GLY A 25 -9.82 14.55 -2.40
C GLY A 25 -8.68 14.37 -3.41
N ALA A 26 -7.76 13.43 -3.18
CA ALA A 26 -6.76 13.08 -4.19
C ALA A 26 -7.45 12.48 -5.43
N SER A 27 -6.85 12.70 -6.59
CA SER A 27 -7.27 12.03 -7.82
C SER A 27 -6.94 10.54 -7.76
N GLU A 28 -7.63 9.72 -8.55
CA GLU A 28 -7.40 8.27 -8.57
C GLU A 28 -5.94 7.92 -8.88
N ASP A 29 -5.33 8.61 -9.84
CA ASP A 29 -3.92 8.44 -10.23
C ASP A 29 -2.95 8.80 -9.09
N GLU A 30 -3.26 9.88 -8.36
CA GLU A 30 -2.45 10.37 -7.25
C GLU A 30 -2.57 9.43 -6.03
N ALA A 31 -3.79 9.02 -5.68
CA ALA A 31 -4.04 8.07 -4.62
C ALA A 31 -3.37 6.71 -4.89
N ALA A 32 -3.39 6.24 -6.15
CA ALA A 32 -2.72 5.00 -6.54
C ALA A 32 -1.20 5.12 -6.44
N ARG A 33 -0.62 6.25 -6.86
CA ARG A 33 0.82 6.50 -6.76
C ARG A 33 1.28 6.53 -5.30
N ILE A 34 0.60 7.30 -4.45
CA ILE A 34 0.88 7.40 -3.01
C ILE A 34 0.77 6.02 -2.34
N ALA A 35 -0.26 5.24 -2.68
CA ALA A 35 -0.46 3.91 -2.13
C ALA A 35 0.66 2.94 -2.52
N ALA A 36 1.12 2.97 -3.77
CA ALA A 36 2.24 2.15 -4.22
C ALA A 36 3.53 2.50 -3.47
N GLU A 37 3.90 3.78 -3.45
CA GLU A 37 5.13 4.27 -2.78
C GLU A 37 5.14 3.93 -1.28
N THR A 38 4.00 4.08 -0.62
CA THR A 38 3.88 3.79 0.82
C THR A 38 4.01 2.30 1.11
N VAL A 39 3.41 1.45 0.28
CA VAL A 39 3.43 0.01 0.45
C VAL A 39 4.80 -0.58 0.17
N ASP A 40 5.50 -0.09 -0.86
CA ASP A 40 6.90 -0.46 -1.13
C ASP A 40 7.79 -0.10 0.07
N LYS A 41 7.68 1.12 0.60
CA LYS A 41 8.45 1.56 1.77
C LYS A 41 8.20 0.67 3.00
N VAL A 42 6.94 0.35 3.30
CA VAL A 42 6.61 -0.51 4.45
C VAL A 42 7.09 -1.96 4.25
N ALA A 43 7.17 -2.44 3.01
CA ALA A 43 7.73 -3.77 2.71
C ALA A 43 9.26 -3.79 2.86
N GLU A 44 9.94 -2.72 2.47
CA GLU A 44 11.38 -2.55 2.69
C GLU A 44 11.70 -2.49 4.20
N GLU A 45 10.96 -1.71 4.98
CA GLU A 45 11.15 -1.60 6.44
C GLU A 45 10.86 -2.92 7.18
N ALA A 46 9.95 -3.76 6.66
CA ALA A 46 9.64 -5.07 7.24
C ALA A 46 10.67 -6.17 6.92
N SER A 47 11.54 -5.95 5.92
CA SER A 47 12.55 -6.92 5.49
C SER A 47 13.91 -6.74 6.18
N ASP A 48 14.10 -5.65 6.92
CA ASP A 48 15.37 -5.27 7.58
C ASP A 48 15.35 -5.48 9.11
N SER A 49 14.36 -6.20 9.68
CA SER A 49 14.22 -6.46 11.13
C SER A 49 14.21 -7.94 11.50
#